data_AF-A0A6L7QLG3-F1
#
_entry.id   AF-A0A6L7QLG3-F1
#
_cell.length_a   1.000
_cell.length_b   1.000
_cell.length_c   1.000
_cell.angle_alpha   90.00
_cell.angle_beta   90.00
_cell.angle_gamma   90.00
#
_symmetry.space_group_name_H-M   'P 1'
#
loop_
_entity.id
_entity.type
_entity.pdbx_description
1 polymer ?
#
loop_
_entity_poly.entity_id
_entity_poly.type
_entity_poly.pdbx_seq_one_letter_code
_entity_poly.pdbx_strand_id
1 'polypeptide(L)' 'MGATHVTVTIRNPAEPHRTWEELFLVDTGATDCLVPRPHLEAIGLE' A
#
# COMPACT_ATOMS: atom_id res chain seq x y z
N MET A 1 -3.07 3.97 23.44
CA MET A 1 -2.34 4.61 22.33
C MET A 1 -3.20 4.48 21.08
N GLY A 2 -3.31 5.54 20.27
CA GLY A 2 -4.20 5.57 19.10
C GLY A 2 -3.67 4.78 17.90
N ALA A 3 -4.44 4.77 16.80
CA ALA A 3 -4.03 4.15 15.55
C ALA A 3 -2.82 4.89 14.93
N THR A 4 -1.71 4.17 14.72
CA THR A 4 -0.53 4.72 14.04
C THR A 4 -0.72 4.61 12.54
N HIS A 5 -0.51 5.70 11.82
CA HIS A 5 -0.51 5.72 10.35
C HIS A 5 0.85 6.15 9.83
N VAL A 6 1.28 5.57 8.71
CA VAL A 6 2.52 5.92 8.03
C VAL A 6 2.26 6.11 6.54
N THR A 7 2.97 7.05 5.93
CA THR A 7 2.96 7.20 4.47
C THR A 7 3.75 6.05 3.85
N VAL A 8 3.14 5.32 2.91
CA VAL A 8 3.72 4.17 2.23
C VAL A 8 3.68 4.40 0.73
N THR A 9 4.78 4.08 0.05
CA THR A 9 4.82 3.95 -1.40
C THR A 9 4.65 2.49 -1.81
N ILE A 10 3.60 2.19 -2.56
CA ILE A 10 3.38 0.89 -3.20
C ILE A 10 3.93 0.98 -4.63
N ARG A 11 4.67 -0.04 -5.07
CA ARG A 11 5.37 -0.03 -6.35
C ARG A 11 5.06 -1.29 -7.13
N ASN A 12 4.78 -1.15 -8.42
CA ASN A 12 4.71 -2.29 -9.32
C ASN A 12 6.12 -2.87 -9.51
N PRO A 13 6.38 -4.14 -9.13
CA PRO A 13 7.72 -4.73 -9.23
C PRO A 13 8.18 -4.95 -10.68
N ALA A 14 7.25 -5.12 -11.63
CA ALA A 14 7.56 -5.25 -13.06
C ALA A 14 7.81 -3.88 -13.72
N GLU A 15 7.19 -2.82 -13.19
CA GLU A 15 7.31 -1.45 -13.70
C GLU A 15 7.60 -0.44 -12.55
N PRO A 16 8.85 -0.31 -12.08
CA PRO A 16 9.19 0.41 -10.83
C PRO A 16 8.81 1.90 -10.76
N HIS A 17 8.53 2.52 -11.91
CA HIS A 17 8.11 3.91 -12.02
C HIS A 17 6.60 4.10 -11.78
N ARG A 18 5.82 3.01 -11.80
CA ARG A 18 4.39 3.01 -11.48
C ARG A 18 4.22 2.80 -9.99
N THR A 19 3.89 3.88 -9.28
CA THR A 19 3.79 3.90 -7.82
C THR A 19 2.52 4.58 -7.33
N TRP A 20 2.05 4.19 -6.15
CA TRP A 20 0.98 4.83 -5.40
C TRP A 20 1.48 5.21 -4.01
N GLU A 21 1.23 6.44 -3.55
CA GLU A 21 1.63 6.91 -2.22
C GLU A 21 0.43 7.39 -1.42
N GLU A 22 0.25 6.85 -0.21
CA GLU A 22 -0.86 7.22 0.68
C GLU A 22 -0.55 6.85 2.14
N LEU A 23 -1.42 7.26 3.06
CA LEU A 23 -1.41 6.84 4.46
C LEU A 23 -2.02 5.45 4.63
N PHE A 24 -1.30 4.58 5.34
CA PHE A 24 -1.75 3.24 5.73
C PHE A 24 -1.70 3.06 7.26
N LEU A 25 -2.62 2.26 7.79
CA LEU A 25 -2.64 1.85 9.19
C LEU A 25 -1.51 0.87 9.48
N VAL A 26 -0.78 1.08 10.57
CA VAL A 26 0.12 0.07 11.15
C VAL A 26 -0.71 -0.85 12.03
N ASP A 27 -0.97 -2.06 11.55
CA ASP A 27 -1.68 -3.11 12.29
C ASP A 27 -0.70 -4.23 12.69
N THR A 28 -0.26 -4.22 13.95
CA THR A 28 0.67 -5.23 14.48
C THR A 28 0.02 -6.61 14.69
N GLY A 29 -1.30 -6.72 14.53
CA GLY A 29 -2.03 -7.99 14.59
C GLY A 29 -2.18 -8.69 13.24
N ALA A 30 -1.83 -8.02 12.13
CA ALA A 30 -1.93 -8.56 10.79
C ALA A 30 -0.64 -9.28 10.36
N THR A 31 -0.78 -10.43 9.70
CA THR A 31 0.34 -11.13 9.04
C THR A 31 0.60 -10.58 7.63
N ASP A 32 -0.44 -10.05 6.99
CA ASP A 32 -0.43 -9.58 5.60
C ASP A 32 -0.70 -8.09 5.52
N CYS A 33 -0.11 -7.45 4.50
CA CYS A 33 -0.43 -6.07 4.14
C CYS A 33 -1.65 -6.04 3.21
N LEU A 34 -2.63 -5.20 3.53
CA LEU A 34 -3.80 -4.99 2.69
C LEU A 34 -3.70 -3.66 1.95
N VAL A 35 -3.81 -3.73 0.62
CA VAL A 35 -3.90 -2.57 -0.26
C VAL A 35 -5.26 -2.58 -0.96
N PRO A 36 -5.98 -1.46 -1.00
CA PRO A 36 -7.21 -1.36 -1.80
C PRO A 36 -6.94 -1.69 -3.27
N ARG A 37 -7.75 -2.59 -3.84
CA ARG A 37 -7.64 -3.00 -5.25
C ARG A 37 -7.50 -1.81 -6.23
N PRO A 38 -8.28 -0.72 -6.13
CA PRO A 38 -8.15 0.41 -7.05
C PRO A 38 -6.74 1.03 -7.09
N HIS A 39 -5.98 0.95 -5.98
CA HIS A 39 -4.61 1.47 -5.91
C HIS A 39 -3.62 0.54 -6.61
N LEU A 40 -3.85 -0.78 -6.53
CA LEU A 40 -3.11 -1.79 -7.28
C LEU A 40 -3.37 -1.66 -8.79
N GLU A 41 -4.63 -1.49 -9.19
CA GLU A 41 -5.04 -1.27 -10.58
C GLU A 41 -4.41 0.01 -11.15
N ALA A 42 -4.36 1.09 -10.37
CA ALA A 42 -3.73 2.35 -10.78
C ALA A 42 -2.23 2.19 -11.11
N ILE A 43 -1.53 1.28 -10.43
CA ILE A 43 -0.12 0.94 -10.71
C ILE A 43 0.04 -0.25 -11.68
N GLY A 44 -1.06 -0.78 -12.22
CA GLY A 44 -1.05 -1.83 -13.25
C GLY A 44 -0.92 -3.25 -12.71
N LEU A 45 -1.43 -3.52 -11.51
CA LEU A 45 -1.52 -4.85 -10.92
C LEU A 45 -3.00 -5.28 -10.84
N GLU A 46 -3.29 -6.56 -11.06
CA GLU A 46 -4.65 -7.17 -11.09
C GLU A 46 -4.91 -8.12 -9.91
#